data_AF-A0A9Q1GCR9-F1
#
_entry.id   AF-A0A9Q1GCR9-F1
#
_cell.length_a   1.000
_cell.length_b   1.000
_cell.length_c   1.000
_cell.angle_alpha   90.00
_cell.angle_beta   90.00
_cell.angle_gamma   90.00
#
_symmetry.space_group_name_H-M   'P 1'
#
loop_
_entity.id
_entity.type
_entity.pdbx_description
1 polymer ?
#
loop_
_entity_poly.entity_id
_entity_poly.type
_entity_poly.pdbx_seq_one_letter_code
_entity_poly.pdbx_strand_id
1 'polypeptide(L)'
;MTDCSLPRIWIIGSSLIARLQAHLGEFGLDQNLMLDCQITWSGRGGRRWEHLMPLLRSKRADIRDDPDVMVIHLGGNSIGTYGNTRISLMRRMKADITEIDLLFPKTKLMFSDIFPLWNWRGQTATTGYGLERTRRRLNGAMFGFLSDMGKCSVQYEDYGKGRSELQRLRVIVPNSGESRPSERNDSMYGSFTDSFLSFT
;
A
#
# COMPACT_ATOMS: atom_id res chain seq x y z
N MET A 1 -21.65 -25.95 8.08
CA MET A 1 -21.93 -24.54 8.41
C MET A 1 -20.58 -23.88 8.65
N THR A 2 -20.01 -23.27 7.62
CA THR A 2 -18.78 -22.48 7.77
C THR A 2 -19.14 -21.18 8.46
N ASP A 3 -18.46 -20.89 9.56
CA ASP A 3 -18.57 -19.63 10.28
C ASP A 3 -18.33 -18.47 9.31
N CYS A 4 -19.38 -17.69 9.03
CA CYS A 4 -19.40 -16.69 7.96
C CYS A 4 -18.85 -15.35 8.50
N SER A 5 -17.63 -15.38 9.03
CA SER A 5 -16.96 -14.16 9.50
C SER A 5 -16.54 -13.32 8.30
N LEU A 6 -16.86 -12.02 8.31
CA LEU A 6 -16.46 -11.10 7.25
C LEU A 6 -14.92 -11.10 7.07
N PRO A 7 -14.41 -10.99 5.83
CA PRO A 7 -12.97 -10.87 5.58
C PRO A 7 -12.34 -9.73 6.38
N ARG A 8 -11.22 -10.01 7.04
CA ARG A 8 -10.50 -9.05 7.88
C ARG A 8 -9.32 -8.49 7.14
N ILE A 9 -9.22 -7.16 7.13
CA ILE A 9 -8.33 -6.44 6.25
C ILE A 9 -7.50 -5.47 7.05
N TRP A 10 -6.18 -5.55 6.93
CA TRP A 10 -5.29 -4.59 7.56
C TRP A 10 -4.75 -3.62 6.53
N ILE A 11 -5.00 -2.33 6.72
CA ILE A 11 -4.43 -1.26 5.90
C ILE A 11 -3.37 -0.54 6.72
N ILE A 12 -2.11 -0.75 6.34
CA ILE A 12 -0.96 -0.22 7.06
C ILE A 12 -0.34 0.90 6.25
N GLY A 13 -0.22 2.08 6.84
CA GLY A 13 0.39 3.20 6.15
C GLY A 13 0.94 4.30 7.03
N SER A 14 1.27 5.40 6.36
CA SER A 14 1.83 6.60 6.96
C SER A 14 0.73 7.64 7.24
N SER A 15 1.03 8.93 7.04
CA SER A 15 0.09 10.03 7.21
C SER A 15 -1.08 9.98 6.23
N LEU A 16 -0.91 9.41 5.03
CA LEU A 16 -2.00 9.37 4.05
C LEU A 16 -3.15 8.47 4.54
N ILE A 17 -2.83 7.25 4.98
CA ILE A 17 -3.82 6.32 5.54
C ILE A 17 -4.45 6.89 6.81
N ALA A 18 -3.66 7.57 7.66
CA ALA A 18 -4.20 8.23 8.85
C ALA A 18 -5.21 9.33 8.50
N ARG A 19 -4.91 10.14 7.48
CA ARG A 19 -5.81 11.21 7.01
C ARG A 19 -7.05 10.65 6.33
N LEU A 20 -6.91 9.58 5.54
CA LEU A 20 -8.06 8.92 4.92
C LEU A 20 -9.03 8.41 5.98
N GLN A 21 -8.53 7.68 6.97
CA GLN A 21 -9.36 7.20 8.09
C GLN A 21 -10.03 8.37 8.84
N ALA A 22 -9.27 9.42 9.16
CA ALA A 22 -9.80 10.59 9.86
C ALA A 22 -10.89 11.29 9.03
N HIS A 23 -10.70 11.42 7.72
CA HIS A 23 -11.68 12.00 6.80
C HIS A 23 -12.96 11.17 6.74
N LEU A 24 -12.86 9.82 6.64
CA LEU A 24 -14.04 8.96 6.70
C LEU A 24 -14.82 9.18 8.01
N GLY A 25 -14.11 9.32 9.14
CA GLY A 25 -14.74 9.56 10.44
C GLY A 25 -15.40 10.94 10.55
N GLU A 26 -14.72 11.99 10.07
CA GLU A 26 -15.19 13.37 10.10
C GLU A 26 -16.49 13.55 9.29
N PHE A 27 -16.60 12.86 8.15
CA PHE A 27 -17.76 12.96 7.27
C PHE A 27 -18.80 11.85 7.48
N GLY A 28 -18.63 10.99 8.52
CA GLY A 28 -19.55 9.90 8.81
C GLY A 28 -19.66 8.85 7.70
N LEU A 29 -18.61 8.71 6.89
CA LEU A 29 -18.52 7.72 5.83
C LEU A 29 -18.17 6.34 6.40
N ASP A 30 -18.54 5.30 5.65
CA ASP A 30 -18.27 3.92 6.04
C ASP A 30 -16.75 3.67 6.19
N GLN A 31 -16.34 3.25 7.38
CA GLN A 31 -14.95 2.92 7.71
C GLN A 31 -14.45 1.65 7.00
N ASN A 32 -15.36 0.83 6.49
CA ASN A 32 -15.10 -0.33 5.65
C ASN A 32 -15.27 -0.01 4.16
N LEU A 33 -15.33 1.26 3.78
CA LEU A 33 -15.38 1.71 2.39
C LEU A 33 -16.60 1.17 1.61
N MET A 34 -17.71 0.91 2.31
CA MET A 34 -18.93 0.29 1.77
C MET A 34 -18.72 -1.14 1.26
N LEU A 35 -17.75 -1.86 1.84
CA LEU A 35 -17.42 -3.24 1.49
C LEU A 35 -17.89 -4.19 2.61
N ASP A 36 -18.27 -5.40 2.23
CA ASP A 36 -18.57 -6.51 3.15
C ASP A 36 -17.29 -7.09 3.76
N CYS A 37 -16.59 -6.28 4.56
CA CYS A 37 -15.34 -6.65 5.22
C CYS A 37 -15.15 -5.86 6.52
N GLN A 38 -14.15 -6.26 7.31
CA GLN A 38 -13.73 -5.53 8.50
C GLN A 38 -12.34 -4.93 8.28
N ILE A 39 -12.28 -3.60 8.12
CA ILE A 39 -11.02 -2.88 7.93
C ILE A 39 -10.44 -2.41 9.26
N THR A 40 -9.21 -2.87 9.54
CA THR A 40 -8.36 -2.33 10.59
C THR A 40 -7.36 -1.35 9.99
N TRP A 41 -7.59 -0.07 10.28
CA TRP A 41 -6.71 1.02 9.87
C TRP A 41 -5.50 1.13 10.80
N SER A 42 -4.31 1.23 10.20
CA SER A 42 -3.07 1.52 10.91
C SER A 42 -2.30 2.59 10.14
N GLY A 43 -2.80 3.82 10.19
CA GLY A 43 -2.08 5.00 9.70
C GLY A 43 -1.33 5.71 10.83
N ARG A 44 -0.08 6.10 10.61
CA ARG A 44 0.65 7.00 11.54
C ARG A 44 1.53 7.99 10.79
N GLY A 45 1.42 9.27 11.14
CA GLY A 45 2.26 10.34 10.58
C GLY A 45 3.75 10.03 10.69
N GLY A 46 4.50 10.29 9.61
CA GLY A 46 5.95 10.10 9.57
C GLY A 46 6.43 8.64 9.65
N ARG A 47 5.54 7.65 9.62
CA ARG A 47 5.94 6.24 9.67
C ARG A 47 6.87 5.90 8.49
N ARG A 48 8.05 5.39 8.83
CA ARG A 48 9.07 4.88 7.92
C ARG A 48 8.95 3.36 7.78
N TRP A 49 9.62 2.82 6.77
CA TRP A 49 9.62 1.39 6.48
C TRP A 49 10.19 0.56 7.63
N GLU A 50 11.25 1.03 8.29
CA GLU A 50 11.86 0.37 9.44
C GLU A 50 10.90 0.14 10.64
N HIS A 51 9.78 0.84 10.68
CA HIS A 51 8.75 0.66 11.72
C HIS A 51 7.69 -0.40 11.35
N LEU A 52 7.72 -0.96 10.14
CA LEU A 52 6.72 -1.92 9.67
C LEU A 52 6.80 -3.24 10.43
N MET A 53 7.97 -3.88 10.48
CA MET A 53 8.13 -5.18 11.14
C MET A 53 7.82 -5.13 12.64
N PRO A 54 8.33 -4.15 13.42
CA PRO A 54 7.96 -4.01 14.83
C PRO A 54 6.44 -3.85 15.04
N LEU A 55 5.77 -3.07 14.19
CA LEU A 55 4.33 -2.89 14.23
C LEU A 55 3.57 -4.20 13.99
N LEU A 56 3.97 -4.96 12.96
CA LEU A 56 3.32 -6.23 12.62
C LEU A 56 3.47 -7.27 13.72
N ARG A 57 4.66 -7.38 14.33
CA ARG A 57 4.89 -8.28 15.45
C ARG A 57 4.05 -7.90 16.68
N SER A 58 3.99 -6.60 17.01
CA SER A 58 3.13 -6.10 18.09
C SER A 58 1.67 -6.43 17.81
N LYS A 59 1.17 -6.11 16.60
CA LYS A 59 -0.22 -6.39 16.24
C LYS A 59 -0.58 -7.85 16.29
N ARG A 60 0.33 -8.74 15.87
CA ARG A 60 0.13 -10.19 15.95
C ARG A 60 0.11 -10.71 17.38
N ALA A 61 0.83 -10.06 18.30
CA ALA A 61 0.76 -10.39 19.72
C ALA A 61 -0.56 -9.92 20.36
N ASP A 62 -1.08 -8.77 19.92
CA ASP A 62 -2.28 -8.15 20.49
C ASP A 62 -3.59 -8.72 19.92
N ILE A 63 -3.60 -9.07 18.62
CA ILE A 63 -4.78 -9.53 17.89
C ILE A 63 -4.63 -11.04 17.66
N ARG A 64 -5.56 -11.84 18.20
CA ARG A 64 -5.50 -13.31 18.15
C ARG A 64 -5.56 -13.89 16.74
N ASP A 65 -6.16 -13.17 15.79
CA ASP A 65 -6.42 -13.68 14.45
C ASP A 65 -5.69 -12.86 13.37
N ASP A 66 -4.91 -13.53 12.53
CA ASP A 66 -4.20 -12.93 11.39
C ASP A 66 -5.18 -12.39 10.34
N PRO A 67 -4.91 -11.28 9.62
CA PRO A 67 -5.83 -10.76 8.61
C PRO A 67 -5.95 -11.67 7.39
N ASP A 68 -7.08 -11.66 6.70
CA ASP A 68 -7.24 -12.33 5.40
C ASP A 68 -6.51 -11.57 4.30
N VAL A 69 -6.49 -10.24 4.38
CA VAL A 69 -5.80 -9.35 3.42
C VAL A 69 -4.96 -8.32 4.17
N MET A 70 -3.71 -8.13 3.73
CA MET A 70 -2.83 -7.08 4.27
C MET A 70 -2.36 -6.16 3.16
N VAL A 71 -2.73 -4.89 3.25
CA VAL A 71 -2.32 -3.83 2.34
C VAL A 71 -1.26 -2.97 3.01
N ILE A 72 -0.07 -2.93 2.42
CA ILE A 72 1.06 -2.12 2.89
C ILE A 72 1.21 -0.91 1.98
N HIS A 73 0.87 0.26 2.50
CA HIS A 73 1.06 1.57 1.87
C HIS A 73 2.14 2.37 2.61
N LEU A 74 3.40 1.93 2.49
CA LEU A 74 4.57 2.52 3.16
C LEU A 74 5.78 2.59 2.22
N GLY A 75 6.72 3.48 2.55
CA GLY A 75 8.02 3.56 1.87
C GLY A 75 8.44 5.00 1.59
N GLY A 76 7.50 5.88 1.26
CA GLY A 76 7.78 7.28 0.86
C GLY A 76 8.61 8.08 1.87
N ASN A 77 8.34 7.92 3.17
CA ASN A 77 9.09 8.59 4.24
C ASN A 77 10.50 8.02 4.48
N SER A 78 10.86 6.92 3.82
CA SER A 78 12.17 6.27 3.96
C SER A 78 13.08 6.60 2.79
N ILE A 79 12.52 7.02 1.66
CA ILE A 79 13.27 7.50 0.50
C ILE A 79 14.07 8.73 0.92
N GLY A 80 15.34 8.81 0.50
CA GLY A 80 16.16 9.99 0.71
C GLY A 80 16.46 10.30 2.18
N THR A 81 16.26 9.35 3.09
CA THR A 81 16.67 9.51 4.49
C THR A 81 18.14 9.13 4.66
N TYR A 82 18.83 9.76 5.61
CA TYR A 82 20.23 9.48 5.88
C TYR A 82 20.45 7.98 6.17
N GLY A 83 21.47 7.39 5.54
CA GLY A 83 21.76 5.95 5.65
C GLY A 83 20.88 5.04 4.77
N ASN A 84 19.82 5.54 4.14
CA ASN A 84 18.96 4.78 3.25
C ASN A 84 19.24 5.12 1.78
N THR A 85 20.22 4.41 1.20
CA THR A 85 20.34 4.36 -0.27
C THR A 85 19.13 3.66 -0.87
N ARG A 86 18.82 3.93 -2.14
CA ARG A 86 17.78 3.18 -2.88
C ARG A 86 17.98 1.66 -2.76
N ILE A 87 19.23 1.21 -2.92
CA ILE A 87 19.55 -0.23 -2.97
C ILE A 87 19.36 -0.86 -1.59
N SER A 88 19.84 -0.22 -0.53
CA SER A 88 19.68 -0.72 0.85
C SER A 88 18.20 -0.72 1.27
N LEU A 89 17.44 0.32 0.95
CA LEU A 89 16.00 0.37 1.21
C LEU A 89 15.27 -0.72 0.45
N MET A 90 15.53 -0.89 -0.86
CA MET A 90 14.93 -1.95 -1.66
C MET A 90 15.22 -3.35 -1.10
N ARG A 91 16.47 -3.63 -0.72
CA ARG A 91 16.84 -4.92 -0.12
C ARG A 91 16.09 -5.17 1.19
N ARG A 92 15.99 -4.16 2.06
CA ARG A 92 15.21 -4.25 3.30
C ARG A 92 13.73 -4.49 3.02
N MET A 93 13.14 -3.75 2.08
CA MET A 93 11.74 -3.93 1.70
C MET A 93 11.45 -5.35 1.21
N LYS A 94 12.30 -5.91 0.36
CA LYS A 94 12.16 -7.29 -0.12
C LYS A 94 12.29 -8.31 1.01
N ALA A 95 13.30 -8.16 1.86
CA ALA A 95 13.51 -9.05 3.01
C ALA A 95 12.33 -9.01 3.98
N ASP A 96 11.84 -7.82 4.32
CA ASP A 96 10.70 -7.65 5.21
C ASP A 96 9.43 -8.26 4.59
N ILE A 97 9.19 -8.07 3.28
CA ILE A 97 8.03 -8.69 2.59
C ILE A 97 8.11 -10.22 2.62
N THR A 98 9.29 -10.81 2.38
CA THR A 98 9.48 -12.25 2.52
C THR A 98 9.21 -12.70 3.95
N GLU A 99 9.68 -11.95 4.94
CA GLU A 99 9.43 -12.29 6.33
C GLU A 99 7.96 -12.17 6.71
N ILE A 100 7.25 -11.15 6.21
CA ILE A 100 5.81 -10.98 6.41
C ILE A 100 5.06 -12.17 5.82
N ASP A 101 5.43 -12.65 4.64
CA ASP A 101 4.79 -13.81 4.02
C ASP A 101 4.96 -15.08 4.86
N LEU A 102 6.12 -15.24 5.50
CA LEU A 102 6.38 -16.34 6.43
C LEU A 102 5.62 -16.18 7.76
N LEU A 103 5.50 -14.95 8.25
CA LEU A 103 4.78 -14.66 9.49
C LEU A 103 3.27 -14.83 9.31
N PHE A 104 2.73 -14.49 8.15
CA PHE A 104 1.30 -14.46 7.85
C PHE A 104 0.98 -15.36 6.64
N PRO A 105 1.20 -16.68 6.73
CA PRO A 105 1.19 -17.58 5.56
C PRO A 105 -0.18 -17.72 4.88
N LYS A 106 -1.27 -17.36 5.57
CA LYS A 106 -2.65 -17.40 5.03
C LYS A 106 -3.13 -16.05 4.52
N THR A 107 -2.38 -14.98 4.77
CA THR A 107 -2.77 -13.62 4.42
C THR A 107 -2.43 -13.33 2.98
N LYS A 108 -3.39 -12.78 2.23
CA LYS A 108 -3.13 -12.20 0.92
C LYS A 108 -2.39 -10.88 1.09
N LEU A 109 -1.10 -10.90 0.81
CA LEU A 109 -0.23 -9.73 0.91
C LEU A 109 -0.32 -8.86 -0.35
N MET A 110 -0.48 -7.56 -0.14
CA MET A 110 -0.55 -6.56 -1.18
C MET A 110 0.33 -5.35 -0.83
N PHE A 111 1.21 -4.97 -1.75
CA PHE A 111 1.96 -3.72 -1.65
C PHE A 111 1.31 -2.66 -2.51
N SER A 112 1.06 -1.49 -1.92
CA SER A 112 0.58 -0.32 -2.65
C SER A 112 1.75 0.59 -2.98
N ASP A 113 1.82 0.99 -4.24
CA ASP A 113 2.84 1.86 -4.78
C ASP A 113 3.02 3.11 -3.93
N ILE A 114 4.28 3.50 -3.75
CA ILE A 114 4.60 4.73 -3.04
C ILE A 114 4.11 5.90 -3.91
N PHE A 115 3.25 6.75 -3.36
CA PHE A 115 2.74 7.91 -4.09
C PHE A 115 3.82 8.96 -4.38
N PRO A 116 3.71 9.69 -5.51
CA PRO A 116 4.53 10.87 -5.74
C PRO A 116 4.24 11.90 -4.64
N LEU A 117 5.30 12.43 -4.03
CA LEU A 117 5.18 13.49 -3.04
C LEU A 117 5.41 14.84 -3.71
N TRP A 118 4.47 15.78 -3.52
CA TRP A 118 4.63 17.16 -3.98
C TRP A 118 5.80 17.87 -3.32
N ASN A 119 6.16 17.49 -2.09
CA ASN A 119 7.30 18.06 -1.40
C ASN A 119 7.97 17.00 -0.52
N TRP A 120 9.24 16.71 -0.81
CA TRP A 120 10.05 15.73 -0.10
C TRP A 120 10.69 16.34 1.17
N ARG A 121 9.85 16.87 2.06
CA ARG A 121 10.31 17.56 3.28
C ARG A 121 11.06 16.58 4.21
N GLY A 122 12.21 17.02 4.74
CA GLY A 122 13.01 16.24 5.70
C GLY A 122 13.90 15.15 5.09
N GLN A 123 14.15 15.21 3.79
CA GLN A 123 15.02 14.27 3.06
C GLN A 123 16.34 14.93 2.67
N THR A 124 17.39 14.14 2.66
CA THR A 124 18.78 14.59 2.50
C THR A 124 19.24 14.65 1.04
N ALA A 125 18.39 14.33 0.07
CA ALA A 125 18.79 14.30 -1.33
C ALA A 125 18.82 15.70 -1.96
N THR A 126 19.75 15.87 -2.89
CA THR A 126 20.10 17.16 -3.53
C THR A 126 18.97 17.78 -4.36
N THR A 127 18.04 16.97 -4.91
CA THR A 127 16.91 17.46 -5.70
C THR A 127 15.67 16.56 -5.60
N GLY A 128 14.47 17.14 -5.67
CA GLY A 128 13.21 16.39 -5.73
C GLY A 128 13.09 15.45 -6.93
N TYR A 129 13.76 15.77 -8.05
CA TYR A 129 13.81 14.91 -9.23
C TYR A 129 14.51 13.56 -8.97
N GLY A 130 15.62 13.58 -8.23
CA GLY A 130 16.35 12.37 -7.85
C GLY A 130 15.54 11.45 -6.93
N LEU A 131 14.76 12.04 -6.03
CA LEU A 131 13.87 11.33 -5.11
C LEU A 131 12.70 10.69 -5.86
N GLU A 132 12.10 11.42 -6.79
CA GLU A 132 11.03 10.89 -7.64
C GLU A 132 11.51 9.74 -8.54
N ARG A 133 12.70 9.88 -9.14
CA ARG A 133 13.33 8.78 -9.89
C ARG A 133 13.59 7.56 -8.98
N THR A 134 13.92 7.80 -7.72
CA THR A 134 14.15 6.73 -6.73
C THR A 134 12.85 6.02 -6.38
N ARG A 135 11.77 6.76 -6.15
CA ARG A 135 10.42 6.23 -5.92
C ARG A 135 9.96 5.32 -7.05
N ARG A 136 10.01 5.80 -8.30
CA ARG A 136 9.63 5.00 -9.50
C ARG A 136 10.38 3.69 -9.59
N ARG A 137 11.70 3.75 -9.35
CA ARG A 137 12.55 2.55 -9.38
C ARG A 137 12.25 1.59 -8.25
N LEU A 138 11.89 2.09 -7.06
CA LEU A 138 11.45 1.24 -5.94
C LEU A 138 10.12 0.56 -6.26
N ASN A 139 9.11 1.31 -6.71
CA ASN A 139 7.82 0.75 -7.10
C ASN A 139 7.98 -0.36 -8.15
N GLY A 140 8.71 -0.09 -9.24
CA GLY A 140 8.94 -1.10 -10.28
C GLY A 140 9.72 -2.34 -9.78
N ALA A 141 10.68 -2.15 -8.88
CA ALA A 141 11.45 -3.28 -8.32
C ALA A 141 10.66 -4.11 -7.30
N MET A 142 9.75 -3.48 -6.56
CA MET A 142 8.84 -4.17 -5.64
C MET A 142 7.73 -4.88 -6.42
N PHE A 143 7.22 -4.26 -7.48
CA PHE A 143 6.26 -4.88 -8.39
C PHE A 143 6.79 -6.20 -8.95
N GLY A 144 7.93 -6.18 -9.64
CA GLY A 144 8.50 -7.39 -10.22
C GLY A 144 8.76 -8.47 -9.16
N PHE A 145 9.27 -8.07 -7.99
CA PHE A 145 9.50 -8.99 -6.89
C PHE A 145 8.21 -9.64 -6.33
N LEU A 146 7.14 -8.86 -6.17
CA LEU A 146 5.86 -9.39 -5.70
C LEU A 146 5.22 -10.29 -6.76
N SER A 147 5.32 -9.93 -8.05
CA SER A 147 4.88 -10.78 -9.15
C SER A 147 5.63 -12.12 -9.15
N ASP A 148 6.95 -12.12 -8.98
CA ASP A 148 7.76 -13.33 -8.87
C ASP A 148 7.34 -14.21 -7.67
N MET A 149 6.91 -13.58 -6.57
CA MET A 149 6.37 -14.27 -5.39
C MET A 149 4.89 -14.69 -5.53
N GLY A 150 4.22 -14.38 -6.64
CA GLY A 150 2.77 -14.62 -6.80
C GLY A 150 1.89 -13.77 -5.88
N LYS A 151 2.38 -12.60 -5.45
CA LYS A 151 1.68 -11.64 -4.57
C LYS A 151 1.11 -10.45 -5.36
N CYS A 152 0.13 -9.78 -4.77
CA CYS A 152 -0.56 -8.68 -5.42
C CYS A 152 0.15 -7.35 -5.23
N SER A 153 -0.10 -6.41 -6.15
CA SER A 153 0.34 -5.03 -6.00
C SER A 153 -0.70 -4.05 -6.51
N VAL A 154 -0.75 -2.87 -5.91
CA VAL A 154 -1.55 -1.73 -6.38
C VAL A 154 -0.59 -0.74 -6.99
N GLN A 155 -0.72 -0.53 -8.30
CA GLN A 155 0.06 0.45 -9.04
C GLN A 155 -0.72 1.73 -9.25
N TYR A 156 -0.01 2.85 -9.29
CA TYR A 156 -0.56 4.13 -9.71
C TYR A 156 0.11 4.56 -11.00
N GLU A 157 -0.69 4.98 -11.99
CA GLU A 157 -0.13 5.57 -13.20
C GLU A 157 0.49 6.93 -12.88
N ASP A 158 1.78 7.06 -13.20
CA ASP A 158 2.46 8.35 -13.16
C ASP A 158 2.03 9.20 -14.35
N TYR A 159 1.27 10.26 -14.10
CA TYR A 159 0.97 11.25 -15.13
C TYR A 159 2.27 11.96 -15.54
N GLY A 160 2.56 11.92 -16.84
CA GLY A 160 3.57 12.78 -17.46
C GLY A 160 3.22 14.25 -17.21
N LYS A 161 4.24 15.13 -17.14
CA LYS A 161 4.09 16.56 -16.86
C LYS A 161 2.94 17.19 -17.66
N GLY A 162 1.80 17.41 -17.02
CA GLY A 162 0.67 18.11 -17.61
C GLY A 162 -0.67 17.57 -17.11
N ARG A 163 -1.37 18.45 -16.37
CA ARG A 163 -2.81 18.45 -16.06
C ARG A 163 -3.26 17.72 -14.78
N SER A 164 -4.17 18.44 -14.14
CA SER A 164 -4.92 18.19 -12.92
C SER A 164 -5.97 17.09 -13.11
N GLU A 165 -5.56 15.92 -13.54
CA GLU A 165 -6.45 14.76 -13.63
C GLU A 165 -5.99 13.65 -12.66
N LEU A 166 -7.01 12.94 -12.18
CA LEU A 166 -7.01 12.06 -11.02
C LEU A 166 -6.07 10.87 -11.22
N GLN A 167 -5.40 10.40 -10.18
CA GLN A 167 -4.49 9.25 -10.29
C GLN A 167 -5.27 7.96 -10.64
N ARG A 168 -5.04 7.40 -11.84
CA ARG A 168 -5.60 6.10 -12.23
C ARG A 168 -4.91 4.97 -11.45
N LEU A 169 -5.73 4.16 -10.78
CA LEU A 169 -5.30 3.03 -9.98
C LEU A 169 -5.37 1.76 -10.83
N ARG A 170 -4.32 0.93 -10.81
CA ARG A 170 -4.32 -0.41 -11.39
C ARG A 170 -4.01 -1.43 -10.32
N VAL A 171 -4.94 -2.34 -10.09
CA VAL A 171 -4.70 -3.54 -9.28
C VAL A 171 -4.09 -4.60 -10.18
N ILE A 172 -2.97 -5.19 -9.76
CA ILE A 172 -2.34 -6.30 -10.47
C ILE A 172 -2.30 -7.53 -9.57
N VAL A 173 -3.04 -8.55 -10.00
CA VAL A 173 -3.06 -9.89 -9.42
C VAL A 173 -2.33 -10.83 -10.38
N PRO A 174 -1.24 -11.49 -9.97
CA PRO A 174 -0.56 -12.44 -10.85
C PRO A 174 -1.45 -13.67 -11.10
N ASN A 175 -1.62 -14.03 -12.38
CA ASN A 175 -2.32 -15.23 -12.90
C ASN A 175 -3.85 -15.34 -12.68
N SER A 176 -4.63 -14.27 -12.84
CA SER A 176 -6.04 -14.41 -13.26
C SER A 176 -6.09 -14.41 -14.79
N GLY A 177 -6.55 -15.49 -15.41
CA GLY A 177 -6.72 -15.62 -16.86
C GLY A 177 -7.84 -14.74 -17.44
N GLU A 178 -7.96 -13.49 -16.99
CA GLU A 178 -9.01 -12.58 -17.40
C GLU A 178 -8.51 -11.46 -18.32
N SER A 179 -9.19 -11.39 -19.47
CA SER A 179 -9.09 -10.36 -20.47
C SER A 179 -9.56 -9.00 -19.91
N ARG A 180 -8.74 -7.95 -20.07
CA ARG A 180 -9.02 -6.51 -19.96
C ARG A 180 -10.21 -6.07 -19.07
N PRO A 181 -9.97 -5.38 -17.93
CA PRO A 181 -11.03 -4.69 -17.22
C PRO A 181 -11.46 -3.41 -17.95
N SER A 182 -12.76 -3.15 -17.95
CA SER A 182 -13.45 -2.01 -18.58
C SER A 182 -13.02 -0.65 -18.01
N GLU A 183 -12.93 0.34 -18.90
CA GLU A 183 -12.65 1.75 -18.59
C GLU A 183 -13.82 2.39 -17.81
N ARG A 184 -13.57 2.85 -16.58
CA ARG A 184 -14.37 3.88 -15.91
C ARG A 184 -13.45 4.96 -15.36
N ASN A 185 -13.84 6.21 -15.58
CA ASN A 185 -13.15 7.41 -15.12
C ASN A 185 -13.75 7.83 -13.77
N ASP A 186 -13.05 7.57 -12.67
CA ASP A 186 -13.54 7.94 -11.34
C ASP A 186 -12.48 8.67 -10.50
N SER A 187 -12.96 9.53 -9.60
CA SER A 187 -12.17 10.44 -8.79
C SER A 187 -11.23 9.75 -7.79
N MET A 188 -10.18 10.46 -7.37
CA MET A 188 -9.08 10.00 -6.49
C MET A 188 -9.58 9.45 -5.15
N TYR A 189 -10.80 9.83 -4.74
CA TYR A 189 -11.46 9.37 -3.53
C TYR A 189 -12.36 8.14 -3.76
N GLY A 190 -12.81 7.88 -5.00
CA GLY A 190 -13.53 6.67 -5.39
C GLY A 190 -12.62 5.54 -5.90
N SER A 191 -11.42 5.85 -6.42
CA SER A 191 -10.53 4.83 -6.99
C SER A 191 -9.96 3.85 -5.96
N PHE A 192 -9.81 4.26 -4.69
CA PHE A 192 -9.36 3.37 -3.62
C PHE A 192 -10.46 2.40 -3.16
N THR A 193 -11.74 2.80 -3.22
CA THR A 193 -12.89 1.94 -2.89
C THR A 193 -13.18 0.95 -4.03
N ASP A 194 -13.13 1.40 -5.29
CA ASP A 194 -13.44 0.57 -6.47
C ASP A 194 -12.42 -0.54 -6.73
N SER A 195 -11.16 -0.28 -6.38
CA SER A 195 -10.07 -1.25 -6.51
C SER A 195 -10.11 -2.32 -5.43
N PHE A 196 -10.84 -2.05 -4.36
CA PHE A 196 -11.10 -3.00 -3.29
C PHE A 196 -12.29 -3.90 -3.63
N LEU A 197 -13.29 -3.36 -4.36
CA LEU A 197 -14.44 -4.09 -4.90
C LEU A 197 -14.06 -5.20 -5.90
N SER A 198 -12.88 -5.15 -6.53
CA SER A 198 -12.41 -6.23 -7.43
C SER A 198 -11.84 -7.46 -6.70
N PHE A 199 -11.91 -7.52 -5.37
CA PHE A 199 -11.35 -8.59 -4.54
C PHE A 199 -12.37 -9.41 -3.74
N THR A 200 -13.66 -9.11 -3.88
CA THR A 200 -14.78 -9.96 -3.45
C THR A 200 -15.32 -10.75 -4.63
#